data_AF-A0A8H9LRZ3-F1
#
_entry.id   AF-A0A8H9LRZ3-F1
#
_cell.length_a   1.000
_cell.length_b   1.000
_cell.length_c   1.000
_cell.angle_alpha   90.00
_cell.angle_beta   90.00
_cell.angle_gamma   90.00
#
_symmetry.space_group_name_H-M   'P 1'
#
loop_
_entity.id
_entity.type
_entity.pdbx_description
1 polymer ?
#
loop_
_entity_poly.entity_id
_entity_poly.type
_entity_poly.pdbx_seq_one_letter_code
_entity_poly.pdbx_strand_id
1 'polypeptide(L)'
;MGDNEMAVFGLSATEEELYRHFLRNPGTSVDDVHLLLHTAGTDAARALERLRELGLLLPAGPEGRVVPADPEQAVSHLADRRLHELHQDLRRVTRARHVVDGLRAEQGARTAAPQGIEQIEGLAAIRGRIEDLAFFAREEILSVEPYTRLSPENIARSRPLDLRCLARGVVIRNVVRRCALSDPPTAAYLRELTASGAHIRVADEGEAGERLLVYDRRTVLVPLDPRDTARGALLAHKSGLVANIIALFEKIWAQAAPLDAEPEQGGPSPLSEMERQVLLAMCTVGKDEAGARELGVSVRTYRRHVADLLQLLGAASRAQAALLARERGWV
;
A
#
# COMPACT_ATOMS: atom_id res chain seq x y z
N MET A 1 -26.34 17.98 32.71
CA MET A 1 -26.29 17.82 31.24
C MET A 1 -26.05 16.35 30.97
N GLY A 2 -27.11 15.62 30.63
CA GLY A 2 -26.98 14.23 30.20
C GLY A 2 -26.31 14.17 28.83
N ASP A 3 -25.62 13.07 28.55
CA ASP A 3 -25.08 12.79 27.22
C ASP A 3 -26.18 12.97 26.15
N ASN A 4 -25.83 13.59 25.02
CA ASN A 4 -26.70 13.69 23.85
C ASN A 4 -26.69 12.34 23.13
N GLU A 5 -27.47 11.40 23.66
CA GLU A 5 -27.55 10.02 23.17
C GLU A 5 -28.13 9.98 21.74
N MET A 6 -28.96 10.95 21.38
CA MET A 6 -29.57 11.03 20.04
C MET A 6 -28.69 11.75 19.00
N ALA A 7 -27.48 12.19 19.39
CA ALA A 7 -26.51 12.84 18.49
C ALA A 7 -26.13 11.95 17.29
N VAL A 8 -26.07 10.63 17.50
CA VAL A 8 -25.72 9.65 16.45
C VAL A 8 -26.72 9.66 15.29
N PHE A 9 -27.96 10.08 15.57
CA PHE A 9 -29.04 10.22 14.59
C PHE A 9 -29.15 11.64 14.00
N GLY A 10 -28.25 12.54 14.38
CA GLY A 10 -28.21 13.92 13.87
C GLY A 10 -29.09 14.91 14.62
N LEU A 11 -29.52 14.59 15.86
CA LEU A 11 -30.22 15.53 16.72
C LEU A 11 -29.21 16.38 17.52
N SER A 12 -29.51 17.66 17.63
CA SER A 12 -28.88 18.57 18.56
C SER A 12 -29.35 18.31 19.99
N ALA A 13 -28.57 18.76 20.97
CA ALA A 13 -28.93 18.61 22.38
C ALA A 13 -30.27 19.29 22.72
N THR A 14 -30.58 20.43 22.08
CA THR A 14 -31.83 21.16 22.25
C THR A 14 -33.03 20.37 21.71
N GLU A 15 -32.89 19.72 20.54
CA GLU A 15 -33.95 18.89 19.95
C GLU A 15 -34.23 17.63 20.79
N GLU A 16 -33.18 17.00 21.30
CA GLU A 16 -33.34 15.85 22.20
C GLU A 16 -34.02 16.25 23.52
N GLU A 17 -33.62 17.38 24.11
CA GLU A 17 -34.23 17.88 25.35
C GLU A 17 -35.72 18.22 25.17
N LEU A 18 -36.07 18.83 24.03
CA LEU A 18 -37.45 19.09 23.62
C LEU A 18 -38.28 17.81 23.53
N TYR A 19 -37.78 16.81 22.80
CA TYR A 19 -38.49 15.55 22.65
C TYR A 19 -38.69 14.85 24.00
N ARG A 20 -37.65 14.80 24.84
CA ARG A 20 -37.73 14.27 26.21
C ARG A 20 -38.72 15.04 27.07
N HIS A 21 -38.83 16.36 26.89
CA HIS A 21 -39.80 17.18 27.61
C HIS A 21 -41.24 16.79 27.27
N PHE A 22 -41.57 16.66 25.98
CA PHE A 22 -42.92 16.26 25.53
C PHE A 22 -43.27 14.83 25.96
N LEU A 23 -42.30 13.91 26.01
CA LEU A 23 -42.50 12.56 26.56
C LEU A 23 -42.89 12.60 28.05
N ARG A 24 -42.30 13.51 28.84
CA ARG A 24 -42.58 13.65 30.27
C ARG A 24 -43.84 14.46 30.56
N ASN A 25 -44.20 15.38 29.67
CA ASN A 25 -45.33 16.30 29.83
C ASN A 25 -46.21 16.28 28.57
N PRO A 26 -47.02 15.23 28.36
CA PRO A 26 -47.91 15.17 27.21
C PRO A 26 -48.94 16.30 27.27
N GLY A 27 -49.10 17.04 26.17
CA GLY A 27 -50.09 18.12 26.05
C GLY A 27 -49.59 19.53 26.38
N THR A 28 -48.28 19.71 26.61
CA THR A 28 -47.66 21.04 26.69
C THR A 28 -47.94 21.85 25.42
N SER A 29 -48.29 23.13 25.58
CA SER A 29 -48.47 24.05 24.44
C SER A 29 -47.13 24.37 23.78
N VAL A 30 -47.10 24.38 22.45
CA VAL A 30 -45.91 24.68 21.66
C VAL A 30 -45.43 26.12 21.87
N ASP A 31 -46.36 27.04 22.18
CA ASP A 31 -46.07 28.46 22.37
C ASP A 31 -45.23 28.74 23.63
N ASP A 32 -45.34 27.90 24.66
CA ASP A 32 -44.67 28.11 25.96
C ASP A 32 -43.27 27.48 26.03
N VAL A 33 -42.89 26.71 25.01
CA VAL A 33 -41.68 25.88 25.00
C VAL A 33 -40.39 26.71 25.08
N HIS A 34 -40.37 27.89 24.47
CA HIS A 34 -39.21 28.80 24.51
C HIS A 34 -38.91 29.34 25.92
N LEU A 35 -39.94 29.52 26.74
CA LEU A 35 -39.80 29.96 28.14
C LEU A 35 -39.24 28.83 29.01
N LEU A 36 -39.62 27.58 28.71
CA LEU A 36 -39.23 26.38 29.47
C LEU A 36 -37.77 25.97 29.26
N LEU A 37 -37.20 26.24 28.08
CA LEU A 37 -35.84 25.83 27.72
C LEU A 37 -34.80 26.96 27.83
N HIS A 38 -35.23 28.15 28.27
CA HIS A 38 -34.38 29.34 28.35
C HIS A 38 -33.64 29.67 27.03
N THR A 39 -34.23 29.30 25.91
CA THR A 39 -33.71 29.52 24.55
C THR A 39 -34.47 30.61 23.84
N ALA A 40 -33.84 31.27 22.86
CA ALA A 40 -34.51 32.24 22.01
C ALA A 40 -35.71 31.59 21.30
N GLY A 41 -36.86 32.29 21.24
CA GLY A 41 -38.09 31.75 20.64
C GLY A 41 -37.94 31.29 19.20
N THR A 42 -37.04 31.91 18.43
CA THR A 42 -36.72 31.51 17.05
C THR A 42 -36.00 30.17 16.95
N ASP A 43 -35.17 29.82 17.93
CA ASP A 43 -34.43 28.56 17.91
C ASP A 43 -35.29 27.40 18.40
N ALA A 44 -36.13 27.65 19.42
CA ALA A 44 -37.13 26.69 19.87
C ALA A 44 -38.12 26.34 18.75
N ALA A 45 -38.63 27.34 18.02
CA ALA A 45 -39.52 27.12 16.88
C ALA A 45 -38.86 26.29 15.77
N ARG A 46 -37.59 26.54 15.47
CA ARG A 46 -36.83 25.78 14.46
C ARG A 46 -36.62 24.33 14.88
N ALA A 47 -36.29 24.10 16.14
CA ALA A 47 -36.11 22.75 16.68
C ALA A 47 -37.45 21.97 16.71
N LEU A 48 -38.55 22.64 17.05
CA LEU A 48 -39.91 22.06 16.99
C LEU A 48 -40.29 21.65 15.56
N GLU A 49 -40.06 22.52 14.58
CA GLU A 49 -40.32 22.20 13.18
C GLU A 49 -39.46 21.00 12.73
N ARG A 50 -38.19 21.00 13.12
CA ARG A 50 -37.26 19.92 12.80
C ARG A 50 -37.71 18.58 13.41
N LEU A 51 -38.16 18.57 14.67
CA LEU A 51 -38.71 17.38 15.32
C LEU A 51 -39.98 16.88 14.62
N ARG A 52 -40.81 17.77 14.06
CA ARG A 52 -41.97 17.39 13.25
C ARG A 52 -41.54 16.79 11.90
N GLU A 53 -40.58 17.38 11.21
CA GLU A 53 -40.00 16.85 9.96
C GLU A 53 -39.36 15.46 10.14
N LEU A 54 -38.80 15.21 11.32
CA LEU A 54 -38.19 13.94 11.69
C LEU A 54 -39.22 12.92 12.19
N GLY A 55 -40.48 13.31 12.39
CA GLY A 55 -41.56 12.44 12.87
C GLY A 55 -41.54 12.17 14.38
N LEU A 56 -40.76 12.93 15.15
CA LEU A 56 -40.69 12.80 16.62
C LEU A 56 -41.84 13.52 17.32
N LEU A 57 -42.40 14.55 16.69
CA LEU A 57 -43.60 15.25 17.17
C LEU A 57 -44.69 15.16 16.10
N LEU A 58 -45.84 14.63 16.48
CA LEU A 58 -46.99 14.45 15.61
C LEU A 58 -48.04 15.52 15.92
N PRO A 59 -48.72 16.09 14.90
CA PRO A 59 -49.79 17.04 15.13
C PRO A 59 -50.98 16.36 15.82
N ALA A 60 -51.52 16.99 16.86
CA ALA A 60 -52.66 16.51 17.62
C ALA A 60 -53.82 17.50 17.52
N GLY A 61 -54.63 17.34 16.48
CA GLY A 61 -55.84 18.13 16.26
C GLY A 61 -55.59 19.57 15.75
N PRO A 62 -56.65 20.39 15.66
CA PRO A 62 -56.60 21.70 15.01
C PRO A 62 -55.97 22.83 15.84
N GLU A 63 -55.70 22.62 17.14
CA GLU A 63 -55.20 23.67 18.07
C GLU A 63 -53.67 23.78 18.16
N GLY A 64 -52.92 23.27 17.18
CA GLY A 64 -51.44 23.38 17.21
C GLY A 64 -50.76 22.55 18.31
N ARG A 65 -51.51 21.66 18.99
CA ARG A 65 -50.94 20.73 19.96
C ARG A 65 -50.10 19.66 19.26
N VAL A 66 -49.07 19.18 19.95
CA VAL A 66 -48.21 18.11 19.47
C VAL A 66 -48.19 16.95 20.46
N VAL A 67 -48.08 15.74 19.94
CA VAL A 67 -47.91 14.51 20.72
C VAL A 67 -46.56 13.90 20.33
N PRO A 68 -45.71 13.54 21.31
CA PRO A 68 -44.46 12.86 21.00
C PRO A 68 -44.75 11.48 20.41
N ALA A 69 -44.01 11.12 19.37
CA ALA A 69 -43.98 9.74 18.88
C ALA A 69 -43.42 8.82 19.97
N ASP A 70 -43.85 7.56 19.95
CA ASP A 70 -43.30 6.54 20.85
C ASP A 70 -41.78 6.41 20.65
N PRO A 71 -40.97 6.28 21.73
CA PRO A 71 -39.51 6.22 21.62
C PRO A 71 -38.99 5.10 20.71
N GLU A 72 -39.63 3.93 20.69
CA GLU A 72 -39.21 2.82 19.84
C GLU A 72 -39.44 3.17 18.37
N GLN A 73 -40.59 3.77 18.06
CA GLN A 73 -40.91 4.25 16.71
C GLN A 73 -40.00 5.41 16.28
N ALA A 74 -39.78 6.39 17.17
CA ALA A 74 -38.95 7.56 16.91
C ALA A 74 -37.50 7.16 16.59
N VAL A 75 -36.91 6.28 17.41
CA VAL A 75 -35.54 5.79 17.18
C VAL A 75 -35.46 4.95 15.92
N SER A 76 -36.44 4.08 15.64
CA SER A 76 -36.45 3.28 14.41
C SER A 76 -36.53 4.17 13.17
N HIS A 77 -37.41 5.17 13.15
CA HIS A 77 -37.53 6.13 12.05
C HIS A 77 -36.26 6.94 11.83
N LEU A 78 -35.61 7.39 12.91
CA LEU A 78 -34.34 8.08 12.84
C LEU A 78 -33.20 7.19 12.32
N ALA A 79 -33.15 5.93 12.75
CA ALA A 79 -32.18 4.95 12.28
C ALA A 79 -32.35 4.65 10.78
N ASP A 80 -33.58 4.42 10.32
CA ASP A 80 -33.88 4.19 8.90
C ASP A 80 -33.49 5.38 8.04
N ARG A 81 -33.80 6.60 8.49
CA ARG A 81 -33.40 7.82 7.80
C ARG A 81 -31.88 7.95 7.74
N ARG A 82 -31.18 7.68 8.84
CA ARG A 82 -29.71 7.75 8.89
C ARG A 82 -29.06 6.72 7.98
N LEU A 83 -29.58 5.50 7.96
CA LEU A 83 -29.15 4.44 7.02
C LEU A 83 -29.42 4.86 5.57
N HIS A 84 -30.56 5.50 5.29
CA HIS A 84 -30.88 6.01 3.97
C HIS A 84 -29.92 7.11 3.51
N GLU A 85 -29.60 8.08 4.37
CA GLU A 85 -28.62 9.13 4.10
C GLU A 85 -27.23 8.54 3.83
N LEU A 86 -26.77 7.61 4.67
CA LEU A 86 -25.50 6.92 4.46
C LEU A 86 -25.47 6.12 3.15
N HIS A 87 -26.58 5.45 2.79
CA HIS A 87 -26.71 4.79 1.49
C HIS A 87 -26.70 5.78 0.32
N GLN A 88 -27.32 6.96 0.46
CA GLN A 88 -27.27 8.00 -0.56
C GLN A 88 -25.85 8.56 -0.72
N ASP A 89 -25.15 8.81 0.37
CA ASP A 89 -23.77 9.29 0.35
C ASP A 89 -22.84 8.23 -0.26
N LEU A 90 -23.01 6.96 0.11
CA LEU A 90 -22.29 5.85 -0.53
C LEU A 90 -22.57 5.79 -2.04
N ARG A 91 -23.82 5.99 -2.46
CA ARG A 91 -24.20 6.06 -3.87
C ARG A 91 -23.59 7.28 -4.57
N ARG A 92 -23.50 8.45 -3.92
CA ARG A 92 -22.85 9.65 -4.45
C ARG A 92 -21.35 9.42 -4.65
N VAL A 93 -20.66 8.86 -3.67
CA VAL A 93 -19.25 8.48 -3.75
C VAL A 93 -19.03 7.46 -4.87
N THR A 94 -19.92 6.48 -5.01
CA THR A 94 -19.87 5.48 -6.09
C THR A 94 -20.14 6.11 -7.46
N ARG A 95 -21.07 7.07 -7.57
CA ARG A 95 -21.34 7.82 -8.81
C ARG A 95 -20.20 8.75 -9.21
N ALA A 96 -19.43 9.31 -8.28
CA ALA A 96 -18.22 10.05 -8.63
C ALA A 96 -17.22 9.18 -9.43
N ARG A 97 -17.21 7.86 -9.20
CA ARG A 97 -16.47 6.89 -10.02
C ARG A 97 -16.98 6.86 -11.47
N HIS A 98 -18.30 6.93 -11.69
CA HIS A 98 -18.88 7.07 -13.02
C HIS A 98 -18.68 8.45 -13.64
N VAL A 99 -18.52 9.52 -12.85
CA VAL A 99 -18.11 10.83 -13.39
C VAL A 99 -16.68 10.74 -13.96
N VAL A 100 -15.77 10.02 -13.29
CA VAL A 100 -14.44 9.75 -13.85
C VAL A 100 -14.53 8.90 -15.13
N ASP A 101 -15.38 7.87 -15.14
CA ASP A 101 -15.60 7.05 -16.35
C ASP A 101 -16.25 7.87 -17.50
N GLY A 102 -17.17 8.78 -17.18
CA GLY A 102 -17.83 9.69 -18.13
C GLY A 102 -16.88 10.77 -18.67
N LEU A 103 -16.06 11.38 -17.81
CA LEU A 103 -15.02 12.33 -18.21
C LEU A 103 -13.93 11.66 -19.06
N ARG A 104 -13.59 10.39 -18.77
CA ARG A 104 -12.72 9.57 -19.64
C ARG A 104 -13.37 9.28 -21.00
N ALA A 105 -14.68 9.04 -21.03
CA ALA A 105 -15.42 8.87 -22.28
C ALA A 105 -15.47 10.19 -23.09
N GLU A 106 -15.59 11.35 -22.43
CA GLU A 106 -15.52 12.66 -23.07
C GLU A 106 -14.11 13.04 -23.56
N GLN A 107 -13.05 12.61 -22.86
CA GLN A 107 -11.68 12.67 -23.39
C GLN A 107 -11.47 11.74 -24.61
N GLY A 108 -12.32 10.72 -24.77
CA GLY A 108 -12.26 9.67 -25.79
C GLY A 108 -12.88 9.98 -27.16
N ALA A 109 -13.19 11.24 -27.48
CA ALA A 109 -13.58 11.64 -28.85
C ALA A 109 -12.42 12.23 -29.69
N ARG A 110 -11.23 12.41 -29.09
CA ARG A 110 -10.02 12.75 -29.84
C ARG A 110 -9.17 11.50 -30.01
N THR A 111 -9.37 10.84 -31.14
CA THR A 111 -8.60 9.69 -31.63
C THR A 111 -8.63 8.47 -30.71
N ALA A 112 -9.43 7.47 -31.06
CA ALA A 112 -9.16 6.09 -30.67
C ALA A 112 -7.77 5.71 -31.19
N ALA A 113 -6.73 5.91 -30.37
CA ALA A 113 -5.41 5.37 -30.64
C ALA A 113 -5.55 3.83 -30.70
N PRO A 114 -4.86 3.16 -31.64
CA PRO A 114 -4.98 1.74 -31.81
C PRO A 114 -4.47 1.04 -30.54
N GLN A 115 -5.39 0.39 -29.81
CA GLN A 115 -5.11 -0.62 -28.78
C GLN A 115 -4.22 -0.19 -27.59
N GLY A 116 -4.80 0.54 -26.63
CA GLY A 116 -4.62 0.28 -25.19
C GLY A 116 -3.24 0.48 -24.55
N ILE A 117 -2.24 1.01 -25.27
CA ILE A 117 -0.90 1.34 -24.76
C ILE A 117 -0.61 2.83 -25.01
N GLU A 118 -0.41 3.58 -23.94
CA GLU A 118 -0.02 4.99 -23.93
C GLU A 118 1.49 5.09 -23.67
N GLN A 119 2.20 5.88 -24.48
CA GLN A 119 3.60 6.22 -24.24
C GLN A 119 3.67 7.54 -23.46
N ILE A 120 4.39 7.51 -22.34
CA ILE A 120 4.64 8.66 -21.48
C ILE A 120 6.09 9.08 -21.67
N GLU A 121 6.31 10.35 -21.99
CA GLU A 121 7.64 10.90 -22.24
C GLU A 121 8.11 11.76 -21.07
N GLY A 122 9.37 11.56 -20.68
CA GLY A 122 10.03 12.38 -19.66
C GLY A 122 9.73 11.97 -18.22
N LEU A 123 10.77 12.08 -17.39
CA LEU A 123 10.77 11.63 -16.00
C LEU A 123 9.68 12.29 -15.13
N ALA A 124 9.38 13.56 -15.36
CA ALA A 124 8.36 14.28 -14.59
C ALA A 124 6.95 13.74 -14.85
N ALA A 125 6.61 13.44 -16.11
CA ALA A 125 5.32 12.87 -16.48
C ALA A 125 5.17 11.43 -15.95
N ILE A 126 6.25 10.63 -16.01
CA ILE A 126 6.28 9.28 -15.43
C ILE A 126 6.00 9.35 -13.92
N ARG A 127 6.68 10.24 -13.20
CA ARG A 127 6.50 10.43 -11.75
C ARG A 127 5.07 10.83 -11.41
N GLY A 128 4.51 11.82 -12.11
CA GLY A 128 3.11 12.23 -11.93
C GLY A 128 2.14 11.08 -12.17
N ARG A 129 2.37 10.25 -13.21
CA ARG A 129 1.51 9.09 -13.47
C ARG A 129 1.62 8.03 -12.37
N ILE A 130 2.81 7.77 -11.83
CA ILE A 130 3.00 6.86 -10.69
C ILE A 130 2.24 7.36 -9.46
N GLU A 131 2.31 8.66 -9.18
CA GLU A 131 1.58 9.30 -8.08
C GLU A 131 0.06 9.15 -8.24
N ASP A 132 -0.47 9.42 -9.43
CA ASP A 132 -1.90 9.24 -9.73
C ASP A 132 -2.33 7.77 -9.56
N LEU A 133 -1.56 6.84 -10.11
CA LEU A 133 -1.87 5.40 -10.03
C LEU A 133 -1.85 4.91 -8.57
N ALA A 134 -0.85 5.30 -7.80
CA ALA A 134 -0.77 4.98 -6.37
C ALA A 134 -1.90 5.64 -5.56
N PHE A 135 -2.32 6.86 -5.92
CA PHE A 135 -3.46 7.53 -5.28
C PHE A 135 -4.77 6.79 -5.51
N PHE A 136 -5.00 6.29 -6.73
CA PHE A 136 -6.24 5.61 -7.10
C PHE A 136 -6.26 4.09 -6.80
N ALA A 137 -5.12 3.47 -6.51
CA ALA A 137 -5.02 2.05 -6.16
C ALA A 137 -5.90 1.68 -4.95
N ARG A 138 -6.61 0.55 -5.07
CA ARG A 138 -7.60 0.09 -4.08
C ARG A 138 -7.37 -1.33 -3.58
N GLU A 139 -6.81 -2.20 -4.41
CA GLU A 139 -6.72 -3.64 -4.13
C GLU A 139 -5.27 -4.03 -3.91
N GLU A 140 -4.44 -3.89 -4.95
CA GLU A 140 -3.05 -4.30 -4.88
C GLU A 140 -2.12 -3.50 -5.81
N ILE A 141 -0.86 -3.42 -5.40
CA ILE A 141 0.25 -2.91 -6.19
C ILE A 141 1.30 -4.02 -6.29
N LEU A 142 1.64 -4.41 -7.51
CA LEU A 142 2.67 -5.40 -7.79
C LEU A 142 3.84 -4.68 -8.43
N SER A 143 5.04 -4.84 -7.89
CA SER A 143 6.21 -4.18 -8.42
C SER A 143 7.41 -5.12 -8.48
N VAL A 144 8.16 -4.98 -9.57
CA VAL A 144 9.52 -5.49 -9.68
C VAL A 144 10.40 -4.28 -9.89
N GLU A 145 11.27 -4.03 -8.92
CA GLU A 145 12.11 -2.83 -8.92
C GLU A 145 13.57 -3.25 -8.79
N PRO A 146 14.23 -3.56 -9.93
CA PRO A 146 15.56 -4.13 -9.94
C PRO A 146 16.66 -3.08 -9.74
N TYR A 147 16.44 -2.09 -8.86
CA TYR A 147 17.48 -1.11 -8.50
C TYR A 147 18.55 -1.75 -7.62
N THR A 148 19.78 -1.25 -7.74
CA THR A 148 20.90 -1.64 -6.86
C THR A 148 20.95 -0.78 -5.60
N ARG A 149 20.43 0.45 -5.66
CA ARG A 149 20.26 1.36 -4.53
C ARG A 149 19.24 2.44 -4.88
N LEU A 150 18.57 2.98 -3.87
CA LEU A 150 17.72 4.16 -4.02
C LEU A 150 18.44 5.42 -3.55
N SER A 151 18.27 6.53 -4.28
CA SER A 151 18.72 7.83 -3.78
C SER A 151 17.83 8.29 -2.63
N PRO A 152 18.35 9.11 -1.69
CA PRO A 152 17.53 9.69 -0.63
C PRO A 152 16.31 10.47 -1.14
N GLU A 153 16.44 11.15 -2.29
CA GLU A 153 15.33 11.85 -2.94
C GLU A 153 14.24 10.87 -3.42
N ASN A 154 14.62 9.73 -4.01
CA ASN A 154 13.65 8.73 -4.45
C ASN A 154 12.92 8.09 -3.25
N ILE A 155 13.63 7.82 -2.15
CA ILE A 155 13.01 7.33 -0.90
C ILE A 155 12.03 8.36 -0.34
N ALA A 156 12.46 9.63 -0.22
CA ALA A 156 11.62 10.69 0.32
C ALA A 156 10.34 10.93 -0.49
N ARG A 157 10.39 10.73 -1.81
CA ARG A 157 9.22 10.81 -2.69
C ARG A 157 8.31 9.59 -2.61
N SER A 158 8.88 8.38 -2.58
CA SER A 158 8.12 7.13 -2.66
C SER A 158 7.47 6.76 -1.32
N ARG A 159 8.19 6.93 -0.21
CA ARG A 159 7.72 6.62 1.15
C ARG A 159 6.29 7.12 1.47
N PRO A 160 5.92 8.40 1.28
CA PRO A 160 4.56 8.85 1.59
C PRO A 160 3.49 8.25 0.67
N LEU A 161 3.83 7.79 -0.54
CA LEU A 161 2.89 7.10 -1.43
C LEU A 161 2.63 5.69 -0.91
N ASP A 162 3.69 4.95 -0.60
CA ASP A 162 3.61 3.55 -0.16
C ASP A 162 2.90 3.44 1.20
N LEU A 163 3.31 4.25 2.17
CA LEU A 163 2.71 4.25 3.51
C LEU A 163 1.23 4.63 3.47
N ARG A 164 0.82 5.54 2.57
CA ARG A 164 -0.60 5.86 2.37
C ARG A 164 -1.36 4.71 1.74
N CYS A 165 -0.77 3.96 0.81
CA CYS A 165 -1.41 2.80 0.21
C CYS A 165 -1.63 1.70 1.26
N LEU A 166 -0.59 1.39 2.05
CA LEU A 166 -0.65 0.42 3.15
C LEU A 166 -1.68 0.83 4.22
N ALA A 167 -1.71 2.10 4.61
CA ALA A 167 -2.69 2.62 5.57
C ALA A 167 -4.15 2.51 5.06
N ARG A 168 -4.37 2.48 3.74
CA ARG A 168 -5.70 2.23 3.13
C ARG A 168 -6.03 0.74 2.98
N GLY A 169 -5.12 -0.16 3.36
CA GLY A 169 -5.29 -1.61 3.19
C GLY A 169 -4.96 -2.14 1.79
N VAL A 170 -4.28 -1.36 0.94
CA VAL A 170 -3.83 -1.82 -0.38
C VAL A 170 -2.67 -2.80 -0.17
N VAL A 171 -2.75 -3.98 -0.78
CA VAL A 171 -1.70 -5.00 -0.70
C VAL A 171 -0.52 -4.60 -1.59
N ILE A 172 0.66 -4.40 -1.01
CA ILE A 172 1.89 -4.13 -1.77
C ILE A 172 2.74 -5.40 -1.84
N ARG A 173 3.06 -5.86 -3.04
CA ARG A 173 4.00 -6.96 -3.31
C ARG A 173 5.15 -6.44 -4.14
N ASN A 174 6.33 -6.30 -3.54
CA ASN A 174 7.52 -5.75 -4.18
C ASN A 174 8.62 -6.81 -4.29
N VAL A 175 9.21 -6.98 -5.46
CA VAL A 175 10.43 -7.76 -5.67
C VAL A 175 11.60 -6.83 -5.94
N VAL A 176 12.63 -6.94 -5.11
CA VAL A 176 13.88 -6.16 -5.21
C VAL A 176 15.08 -7.07 -5.43
N ARG A 177 16.21 -6.49 -5.84
CA ARG A 177 17.49 -7.25 -5.94
C ARG A 177 18.14 -7.41 -4.57
N ARG A 178 18.81 -8.54 -4.35
CA ARG A 178 19.61 -8.77 -3.13
C ARG A 178 20.66 -7.69 -2.88
N CYS A 179 21.33 -7.18 -3.91
CA CYS A 179 22.33 -6.12 -3.78
C CYS A 179 21.77 -4.79 -3.25
N ALA A 180 20.44 -4.56 -3.35
CA ALA A 180 19.80 -3.38 -2.76
C ALA A 180 19.86 -3.35 -1.22
N LEU A 181 20.01 -4.53 -0.60
CA LEU A 181 20.12 -4.66 0.85
C LEU A 181 21.49 -4.26 1.39
N SER A 182 22.49 -4.17 0.50
CA SER A 182 23.84 -3.71 0.85
C SER A 182 23.91 -2.19 1.06
N ASP A 183 22.91 -1.44 0.60
CA ASP A 183 22.78 0.00 0.85
C ASP A 183 21.92 0.25 2.11
N PRO A 184 22.49 0.78 3.22
CA PRO A 184 21.77 0.91 4.48
C PRO A 184 20.49 1.76 4.41
N PRO A 185 20.46 2.93 3.71
CA PRO A 185 19.23 3.69 3.52
C PRO A 185 18.13 2.90 2.81
N THR A 186 18.47 2.20 1.73
CA THR A 186 17.52 1.36 0.97
C THR A 186 17.01 0.22 1.84
N ALA A 187 17.89 -0.50 2.54
CA ALA A 187 17.50 -1.58 3.43
C ALA A 187 16.59 -1.11 4.58
N ALA A 188 16.87 0.05 5.18
CA ALA A 188 16.03 0.63 6.23
C ALA A 188 14.62 0.95 5.72
N TYR A 189 14.51 1.53 4.53
CA TYR A 189 13.23 1.83 3.90
C TYR A 189 12.43 0.57 3.56
N LEU A 190 13.06 -0.50 3.04
CA LEU A 190 12.38 -1.76 2.76
C LEU A 190 11.86 -2.44 4.04
N ARG A 191 12.64 -2.40 5.14
CA ARG A 191 12.19 -2.91 6.44
C ARG A 191 11.02 -2.11 7.00
N GLU A 192 11.04 -0.77 6.86
CA GLU A 192 9.93 0.11 7.25
C GLU A 192 8.62 -0.25 6.52
N LEU A 193 8.69 -0.48 5.21
CA LEU A 193 7.54 -0.90 4.42
C LEU A 193 7.04 -2.28 4.84
N THR A 194 7.94 -3.22 5.10
CA THR A 194 7.60 -4.57 5.56
C THR A 194 6.90 -4.53 6.93
N ALA A 195 7.42 -3.73 7.87
CA ALA A 195 6.79 -3.50 9.17
C ALA A 195 5.41 -2.82 9.06
N SER A 196 5.16 -2.09 7.97
CA SER A 196 3.88 -1.45 7.66
C SER A 196 2.91 -2.37 6.89
N GLY A 197 3.27 -3.63 6.66
CA GLY A 197 2.42 -4.64 6.02
C GLY A 197 2.69 -4.90 4.54
N ALA A 198 3.74 -4.32 3.95
CA ALA A 198 4.15 -4.68 2.59
C ALA A 198 4.78 -6.08 2.54
N HIS A 199 4.53 -6.82 1.47
CA HIS A 199 5.21 -8.07 1.20
C HIS A 199 6.41 -7.79 0.28
N ILE A 200 7.61 -7.85 0.84
CA ILE A 200 8.85 -7.64 0.07
C ILE A 200 9.57 -8.96 -0.09
N ARG A 201 9.94 -9.26 -1.33
CA ARG A 201 10.77 -10.41 -1.70
C ARG A 201 12.05 -9.95 -2.40
N VAL A 202 13.07 -10.78 -2.28
CA VAL A 202 14.43 -10.55 -2.73
C VAL A 202 14.75 -11.59 -3.79
N ALA A 203 15.10 -11.14 -4.98
CA ALA A 203 15.55 -11.97 -6.09
C ALA A 203 17.07 -11.88 -6.26
N ASP A 204 17.66 -12.95 -6.76
CA ASP A 204 19.10 -13.08 -6.96
C ASP A 204 19.56 -12.33 -8.21
N GLU A 205 20.87 -12.18 -8.35
CA GLU A 205 21.45 -11.47 -9.50
C GLU A 205 21.10 -12.20 -10.80
N GLY A 206 20.25 -11.57 -11.63
CA GLY A 206 19.77 -12.12 -12.90
C GLY A 206 18.29 -12.54 -12.90
N GLU A 207 17.68 -12.73 -11.74
CA GLU A 207 16.29 -13.25 -11.63
C GLU A 207 15.26 -12.14 -11.44
N ALA A 208 15.68 -10.98 -10.95
CA ALA A 208 14.80 -9.82 -10.72
C ALA A 208 14.21 -9.22 -12.00
N GLY A 209 14.61 -9.65 -13.21
CA GLY A 209 14.04 -9.13 -14.46
C GLY A 209 14.16 -7.62 -14.64
N GLU A 210 13.24 -7.05 -15.44
CA GLU A 210 13.14 -5.62 -15.73
C GLU A 210 12.10 -4.93 -14.86
N ARG A 211 12.21 -3.60 -14.72
CA ARG A 211 11.28 -2.83 -13.90
C ARG A 211 9.85 -2.95 -14.44
N LEU A 212 8.91 -3.29 -13.56
CA LEU A 212 7.48 -3.31 -13.88
C LEU A 212 6.67 -2.87 -12.67
N LEU A 213 5.57 -2.17 -12.94
CA LEU A 213 4.61 -1.73 -11.93
C LEU A 213 3.21 -2.09 -12.41
N VAL A 214 2.42 -2.72 -11.54
CA VAL A 214 1.03 -3.10 -11.81
C VAL A 214 0.15 -2.55 -10.71
N TYR A 215 -0.97 -1.94 -11.09
CA TYR A 215 -1.96 -1.37 -10.17
C TYR A 215 -3.33 -2.03 -10.40
N ASP A 216 -3.93 -2.55 -9.33
CA ASP A 216 -5.24 -3.20 -9.27
C ASP A 216 -5.45 -4.27 -10.37
N ARG A 217 -4.36 -4.93 -10.80
CA ARG A 217 -4.32 -5.91 -11.92
C ARG A 217 -4.91 -5.41 -13.24
N ARG A 218 -5.03 -4.10 -13.43
CA ARG A 218 -5.74 -3.49 -14.57
C ARG A 218 -4.86 -2.56 -15.38
N THR A 219 -3.83 -2.02 -14.75
CA THR A 219 -2.94 -1.04 -15.34
C THR A 219 -1.51 -1.47 -15.10
N VAL A 220 -0.71 -1.46 -16.16
CA VAL A 220 0.72 -1.78 -16.10
C VAL A 220 1.52 -0.60 -16.60
N LEU A 221 2.58 -0.26 -15.89
CA LEU A 221 3.59 0.71 -16.28
C LEU A 221 4.95 0.02 -16.37
N VAL A 222 5.58 0.07 -17.53
CA VAL A 222 6.94 -0.46 -17.77
C VAL A 222 7.80 0.62 -18.42
N PRO A 223 9.13 0.64 -18.20
CA PRO A 223 10.02 1.56 -18.90
C PRO A 223 9.95 1.35 -20.42
N LEU A 224 10.06 2.44 -21.19
CA LEU A 224 10.26 2.39 -22.63
C LEU A 224 11.64 1.82 -22.96
N ASP A 225 12.64 2.22 -22.18
CA ASP A 225 14.01 1.70 -22.24
C ASP A 225 14.37 1.18 -20.84
N PRO A 226 14.52 -0.14 -20.65
CA PRO A 226 14.87 -0.70 -19.34
C PRO A 226 16.24 -0.25 -18.83
N ARG A 227 17.15 0.12 -19.73
CA ARG A 227 18.49 0.64 -19.37
C ARG A 227 18.46 2.12 -19.00
N ASP A 228 17.46 2.85 -19.49
CA ASP A 228 17.27 4.26 -19.19
C ASP A 228 15.78 4.58 -18.94
N THR A 229 15.38 4.35 -17.68
CA THR A 229 14.01 4.57 -17.22
C THR A 229 13.54 6.03 -17.30
N ALA A 230 14.43 6.99 -17.57
CA ALA A 230 14.07 8.40 -17.73
C ALA A 230 13.57 8.74 -19.14
N ARG A 231 13.85 7.91 -20.15
CA ARG A 231 13.46 8.16 -21.55
C ARG A 231 11.97 8.12 -21.79
N GLY A 232 11.26 7.31 -21.02
CA GLY A 232 9.82 7.15 -21.17
C GLY A 232 9.33 5.89 -20.49
N ALA A 233 8.01 5.75 -20.46
CA ALA A 233 7.33 4.55 -19.99
C ALA A 233 6.14 4.22 -20.89
N LEU A 234 5.83 2.94 -20.99
CA LEU A 234 4.63 2.43 -21.63
C LEU A 234 3.61 2.10 -20.56
N LEU A 235 2.42 2.65 -20.70
CA LEU A 235 1.27 2.42 -19.84
C LEU A 235 0.22 1.64 -20.60
N ALA A 236 -0.10 0.43 -20.14
CA ALA A 236 -1.13 -0.40 -20.74
C ALA A 236 -2.35 -0.53 -19.83
N HIS A 237 -3.55 -0.50 -20.41
CA HIS A 237 -4.81 -0.73 -19.71
C HIS A 237 -5.55 -1.96 -20.25
N LYS A 238 -6.16 -2.74 -19.34
CA LYS A 238 -7.17 -3.79 -19.61
C LYS A 238 -7.01 -4.51 -20.96
N SER A 239 -5.90 -5.23 -21.13
CA SER A 239 -5.58 -5.97 -22.35
C SER A 239 -4.91 -7.31 -22.02
N GLY A 240 -4.82 -8.22 -22.99
CA GLY A 240 -4.08 -9.48 -22.83
C GLY A 240 -2.62 -9.28 -22.43
N LEU A 241 -2.04 -8.11 -22.74
CA LEU A 241 -0.71 -7.71 -22.29
C LEU A 241 -0.63 -7.60 -20.76
N VAL A 242 -1.62 -6.98 -20.12
CA VAL A 242 -1.68 -6.85 -18.65
C VAL A 242 -1.69 -8.22 -17.99
N ALA A 243 -2.50 -9.15 -18.50
CA ALA A 243 -2.56 -10.52 -17.99
C ALA A 243 -1.21 -11.25 -18.12
N ASN A 244 -0.52 -11.10 -19.26
CA ASN A 244 0.80 -11.69 -19.46
C ASN A 244 1.87 -11.09 -18.53
N ILE A 245 1.82 -9.77 -18.27
CA ILE A 245 2.77 -9.12 -17.35
C ILE A 245 2.50 -9.52 -15.91
N ILE A 246 1.23 -9.67 -15.50
CA ILE A 246 0.88 -10.23 -14.19
C ILE A 246 1.41 -11.67 -14.08
N ALA A 247 1.24 -12.50 -15.11
CA ALA A 247 1.77 -13.85 -15.11
C ALA A 247 3.31 -13.89 -15.02
N LEU A 248 4.00 -12.93 -15.65
CA LEU A 248 5.45 -12.75 -15.49
C LEU A 248 5.81 -12.38 -14.05
N PHE A 249 5.11 -11.40 -13.47
CA PHE A 249 5.30 -11.01 -12.09
C PHE A 249 5.12 -12.19 -11.13
N GLU A 250 4.06 -12.98 -11.27
CA GLU A 250 3.82 -14.13 -10.39
C GLU A 250 4.94 -15.19 -10.47
N LYS A 251 5.54 -15.38 -11.65
CA LYS A 251 6.71 -16.26 -11.81
C LYS A 251 7.94 -15.73 -11.08
N ILE A 252 8.24 -14.43 -11.23
CA ILE A 252 9.35 -13.77 -10.54
C ILE A 252 9.11 -13.82 -9.02
N TRP A 253 7.89 -13.52 -8.59
CA TRP A 253 7.48 -13.56 -7.19
C TRP A 253 7.68 -14.94 -6.56
N ALA A 254 7.29 -16.00 -7.26
CA ALA A 254 7.42 -17.37 -6.77
C ALA A 254 8.88 -17.81 -6.59
N GLN A 255 9.81 -17.27 -7.38
CA GLN A 255 11.24 -17.57 -7.31
C GLN A 255 11.97 -16.73 -6.25
N ALA A 256 11.47 -15.53 -5.95
CA ALA A 256 12.07 -14.64 -4.97
C ALA A 256 11.83 -15.09 -3.51
N ALA A 257 12.82 -14.86 -2.64
CA ALA A 257 12.76 -15.18 -1.22
C ALA A 257 12.17 -14.04 -0.38
N PRO A 258 11.43 -14.26 0.70
CA PRO A 258 11.01 -13.19 1.63
C PRO A 258 12.19 -12.35 2.13
N LEU A 259 12.00 -11.03 2.36
CA LEU A 259 13.04 -10.14 2.88
C LEU A 259 13.60 -10.61 4.24
N ASP A 260 12.71 -11.09 5.11
CA ASP A 260 13.06 -11.62 6.44
C ASP A 260 13.26 -13.14 6.42
N ALA A 261 13.34 -13.76 5.24
CA ALA A 261 13.97 -15.05 5.18
C ALA A 261 15.41 -14.81 5.62
N GLU A 262 15.76 -15.30 6.82
CA GLU A 262 17.13 -15.66 7.13
C GLU A 262 17.67 -16.28 5.82
N PRO A 263 18.82 -15.81 5.28
CA PRO A 263 19.44 -16.59 4.23
C PRO A 263 19.41 -18.01 4.75
N GLU A 264 18.94 -18.98 3.97
CA GLU A 264 19.17 -20.36 4.33
C GLU A 264 20.67 -20.42 4.52
N GLN A 265 21.10 -20.35 5.78
CA GLN A 265 22.43 -20.67 6.20
C GLN A 265 22.41 -22.15 5.87
N GLY A 266 22.85 -22.49 4.66
CA GLY A 266 23.34 -23.82 4.37
C GLY A 266 24.17 -24.16 5.60
N GLY A 267 23.72 -25.19 6.33
CA GLY A 267 23.99 -25.36 7.76
C GLY A 267 25.45 -25.12 8.14
N PRO A 268 25.72 -24.82 9.43
CA PRO A 268 26.97 -24.23 9.92
C PRO A 268 28.16 -24.60 9.05
N SER A 269 28.64 -23.64 8.24
CA SER A 269 29.79 -23.89 7.38
C SER A 269 30.92 -24.37 8.29
N PRO A 270 31.55 -25.52 8.00
CA PRO A 270 32.68 -26.02 8.78
C PRO A 270 33.93 -25.11 8.66
N LEU A 271 33.84 -24.04 7.87
CA LEU A 271 34.92 -23.11 7.61
C LEU A 271 35.04 -22.05 8.71
N SER A 272 36.26 -21.85 9.19
CA SER A 272 36.63 -20.65 9.93
C SER A 272 36.56 -19.40 9.03
N GLU A 273 36.46 -18.22 9.65
CA GLU A 273 36.46 -16.93 8.95
C GLU A 273 37.70 -16.77 8.04
N MET A 274 38.86 -17.27 8.48
CA MET A 274 40.09 -17.26 7.69
C MET A 274 39.98 -18.14 6.44
N GLU A 275 39.38 -19.32 6.54
CA GLU A 275 39.21 -20.23 5.39
C GLU A 275 38.18 -19.68 4.39
N ARG A 276 37.14 -18.99 4.86
CA ARG A 276 36.18 -18.29 4.01
C ARG A 276 36.86 -17.19 3.19
N GLN A 277 37.71 -16.39 3.81
CA GLN A 277 38.46 -15.33 3.12
C GLN A 277 39.47 -15.89 2.11
N VAL A 278 40.14 -17.00 2.44
CA VAL A 278 41.03 -17.71 1.50
C VAL A 278 40.25 -18.26 0.31
N LEU A 279 39.07 -18.83 0.53
CA LEU A 279 38.18 -19.35 -0.51
C LEU A 279 37.71 -18.24 -1.47
N LEU A 280 37.31 -17.08 -0.94
CA LEU A 280 36.96 -15.90 -1.74
C LEU A 280 38.15 -15.40 -2.57
N ALA A 281 39.32 -15.24 -1.94
CA ALA A 281 40.54 -14.82 -2.63
C ALA A 281 40.96 -15.81 -3.73
N MET A 282 40.72 -17.12 -3.56
CA MET A 282 40.98 -18.13 -4.58
C MET A 282 40.05 -17.99 -5.79
N CYS A 283 38.82 -17.51 -5.60
CA CYS A 283 37.85 -17.28 -6.68
C CYS A 283 38.13 -16.00 -7.47
N THR A 284 38.77 -15.00 -6.87
CA THR A 284 39.01 -13.68 -7.47
C THR A 284 40.44 -13.50 -7.98
N VAL A 285 41.43 -14.18 -7.37
CA VAL A 285 42.85 -13.96 -7.62
C VAL A 285 43.54 -15.24 -8.09
N GLY A 286 44.15 -15.20 -9.28
CA GLY A 286 44.75 -16.39 -9.90
C GLY A 286 46.07 -16.88 -9.29
N LYS A 287 46.74 -16.11 -8.42
CA LYS A 287 48.07 -16.44 -7.84
C LYS A 287 48.10 -16.34 -6.32
N ASP A 288 48.75 -17.30 -5.67
CA ASP A 288 48.83 -17.41 -4.20
C ASP A 288 49.55 -16.22 -3.56
N GLU A 289 50.55 -15.67 -4.25
CA GLU A 289 51.32 -14.52 -3.75
C GLU A 289 50.44 -13.27 -3.65
N ALA A 290 49.43 -13.16 -4.51
CA ALA A 290 48.49 -12.05 -4.50
C ALA A 290 47.39 -12.27 -3.45
N GLY A 291 46.81 -13.47 -3.35
CA GLY A 291 45.84 -13.80 -2.30
C GLY A 291 46.44 -13.73 -0.88
N ALA A 292 47.69 -14.17 -0.70
CA ALA A 292 48.40 -14.05 0.58
C ALA A 292 48.63 -12.58 0.98
N ARG A 293 48.94 -11.71 0.01
CA ARG A 293 49.10 -10.27 0.23
C ARG A 293 47.79 -9.60 0.61
N GLU A 294 46.70 -9.96 -0.08
CA GLU A 294 45.36 -9.44 0.21
C GLU A 294 44.90 -9.78 1.63
N LEU A 295 45.23 -10.98 2.11
CA LEU A 295 44.85 -11.46 3.45
C LEU A 295 45.88 -11.16 4.54
N GLY A 296 46.98 -10.49 4.22
CA GLY A 296 48.02 -10.14 5.19
C GLY A 296 48.75 -11.34 5.82
N VAL A 297 48.77 -12.50 5.15
CA VAL A 297 49.39 -13.74 5.63
C VAL A 297 50.61 -14.14 4.79
N SER A 298 51.45 -15.02 5.33
CA SER A 298 52.55 -15.59 4.54
C SER A 298 52.02 -16.48 3.40
N VAL A 299 52.72 -16.54 2.27
CA VAL A 299 52.37 -17.42 1.13
C VAL A 299 52.28 -18.89 1.56
N ARG A 300 53.13 -19.31 2.51
CA ARG A 300 53.10 -20.67 3.09
C ARG A 300 51.79 -20.92 3.86
N THR A 301 51.36 -19.95 4.66
CA THR A 301 50.10 -20.03 5.42
C THR A 301 48.90 -20.06 4.49
N TYR A 302 48.89 -19.20 3.47
CA TYR A 302 47.84 -19.17 2.45
C TYR A 302 47.73 -20.50 1.70
N ARG A 303 48.85 -21.06 1.22
CA ARG A 303 48.88 -22.36 0.52
C ARG A 303 48.39 -23.52 1.39
N ARG A 304 48.66 -23.48 2.70
CA ARG A 304 48.15 -24.48 3.63
C ARG A 304 46.61 -24.43 3.69
N HIS A 305 46.04 -23.24 3.89
CA HIS A 305 44.57 -23.09 3.90
C HIS A 305 43.94 -23.47 2.55
N VAL A 306 44.59 -23.18 1.43
CA VAL A 306 44.11 -23.65 0.11
C VAL A 306 44.11 -25.17 0.03
N ALA A 307 45.16 -25.85 0.50
CA ALA A 307 45.22 -27.30 0.51
C ALA A 307 44.13 -27.91 1.41
N ASP A 308 43.93 -27.34 2.59
CA ASP A 308 42.89 -27.76 3.54
C ASP A 308 41.48 -27.60 2.93
N LEU A 309 41.23 -26.48 2.24
CA LEU A 309 39.99 -26.23 1.50
C LEU A 309 39.75 -27.21 0.35
N LEU A 310 40.79 -27.53 -0.44
CA LEU A 310 40.70 -28.53 -1.51
C LEU A 310 40.33 -29.91 -0.96
N GLN A 311 40.94 -30.29 0.16
CA GLN A 311 40.66 -31.56 0.83
C GLN A 311 39.23 -31.60 1.38
N LEU A 312 38.81 -30.53 2.06
CA LEU A 312 37.47 -30.40 2.63
C LEU A 312 36.38 -30.43 1.55
N LEU A 313 36.61 -29.77 0.42
CA LEU A 313 35.67 -29.71 -0.70
C LEU A 313 35.68 -30.99 -1.55
N GLY A 314 36.71 -31.84 -1.40
CA GLY A 314 36.93 -33.01 -2.27
C GLY A 314 37.35 -32.63 -3.69
N ALA A 315 38.03 -31.49 -3.86
CA ALA A 315 38.37 -30.92 -5.15
C ALA A 315 39.80 -31.26 -5.58
N ALA A 316 39.98 -31.67 -6.84
CA ALA A 316 41.29 -31.93 -7.43
C ALA A 316 41.97 -30.65 -7.97
N SER A 317 41.23 -29.55 -8.09
CA SER A 317 41.75 -28.27 -8.56
C SER A 317 41.01 -27.09 -7.94
N ARG A 318 41.64 -25.90 -7.97
CA ARG A 318 41.05 -24.65 -7.46
C ARG A 318 39.77 -24.25 -8.19
N ALA A 319 39.75 -24.44 -9.50
CA ALA A 319 38.56 -24.19 -10.32
C ALA A 319 37.40 -25.10 -9.92
N GLN A 320 37.69 -26.39 -9.67
CA GLN A 320 36.70 -27.34 -9.18
C GLN A 320 36.23 -26.97 -7.76
N ALA A 321 37.13 -26.51 -6.90
CA ALA A 321 36.80 -26.08 -5.55
C ALA A 321 35.89 -24.85 -5.54
N ALA A 322 36.16 -23.87 -6.41
CA ALA A 322 35.31 -22.69 -6.57
C ALA A 322 33.89 -23.07 -7.03
N LEU A 323 33.77 -24.00 -7.98
CA LEU A 323 32.47 -24.51 -8.44
C LEU A 323 31.71 -25.22 -7.31
N LEU A 324 32.37 -26.14 -6.61
CA LEU A 324 31.78 -26.89 -5.48
C LEU A 324 31.42 -25.99 -4.31
N ALA A 325 32.20 -24.94 -4.05
CA ALA A 325 31.90 -23.97 -3.01
C ALA A 325 30.66 -23.14 -3.35
N ARG A 326 30.47 -22.77 -4.62
CA ARG A 326 29.26 -22.11 -5.10
C ARG A 326 28.03 -23.02 -5.03
N GLU A 327 28.17 -24.28 -5.42
CA GLU A 327 27.08 -25.28 -5.30
C GLU A 327 26.65 -25.53 -3.84
N ARG A 328 27.58 -25.36 -2.89
CA ARG A 328 27.34 -25.47 -1.44
C ARG A 328 26.93 -24.14 -0.78
N GLY A 329 26.83 -23.05 -1.53
CA GLY A 329 26.47 -21.72 -1.00
C GLY A 329 27.52 -21.09 -0.07
N TRP A 330 28.79 -21.49 -0.18
CA TRP A 330 29.88 -20.94 0.65
C TRP A 330 30.46 -19.64 0.10
N VAL A 331 30.28 -19.39 -1.20
CA VAL A 331 30.68 -18.20 -1.97
C VAL A 331 29.67 -17.93 -3.08
#